data_AF-A0A6A2ZCS8-F1
#
_entry.id   AF-A0A6A2ZCS8-F1
#
_cell.length_a   1.000
_cell.length_b   1.000
_cell.length_c   1.000
_cell.angle_alpha   90.00
_cell.angle_beta   90.00
_cell.angle_gamma   90.00
#
_symmetry.space_group_name_H-M   'P 1'
#
loop_
_entity.id
_entity.type
_entity.pdbx_description
1 polymer ?
#
loop_
_entity_poly.entity_id
_entity_poly.type
_entity_poly.pdbx_seq_one_letter_code
_entity_poly.pdbx_strand_id
1 'polypeptide(L)'
;MPGSEMGGFTRILHSGSPDNLMDEIPTVVVDPLPAGLDRGYIVLNRPWAFVQWLEKATIEEDYILMAEPDHIFVTPLPNLAHGGYPAAFPFFYIKPDENEKLLRKFFPEEMGPVTNIDPIGNSPVIIKKDLLEKIAPTWMNVSLKMKDDPETDKAFGWVLEMYAYAVASALHGVQHILRKDFMLQPPWDLEIGKGS
;
A
#
# COMPACT_ATOMS: atom_id res chain seq x y z
N MET A 1 6.20 22.24 6.79
CA MET A 1 6.70 23.20 5.77
C MET A 1 5.62 24.27 5.59
N PRO A 2 5.92 25.58 5.66
CA PRO A 2 4.90 26.62 5.50
C PRO A 2 4.17 26.45 4.15
N GLY A 3 2.86 26.24 4.17
CA GLY A 3 2.02 26.05 2.98
C GLY A 3 1.90 24.62 2.43
N SER A 4 2.41 23.60 3.13
CA SER A 4 2.17 22.19 2.77
C SER A 4 0.85 21.68 3.36
N GLU A 5 0.15 20.84 2.61
CA GLU A 5 -1.05 20.13 3.07
C GLU A 5 -0.73 18.93 3.99
N MET A 6 0.55 18.58 4.16
CA MET A 6 0.95 17.48 5.04
C MET A 6 0.82 17.91 6.52
N GLY A 7 0.05 17.13 7.29
CA GLY A 7 -0.11 17.29 8.75
C GLY A 7 1.11 16.78 9.52
N GLY A 8 1.23 15.46 9.66
CA GLY A 8 2.32 14.80 10.39
C GLY A 8 2.89 13.55 9.69
N PHE A 9 3.96 13.01 10.28
CA PHE A 9 4.56 11.74 9.87
C PHE A 9 4.48 10.77 11.04
N THR A 10 4.01 9.54 10.77
CA THR A 10 3.97 8.46 11.76
C THR A 10 4.62 7.22 11.17
N ARG A 11 5.61 6.67 11.87
CA ARG A 11 6.21 5.38 11.57
C ARG A 11 5.40 4.27 12.23
N ILE A 12 5.02 3.26 11.46
CA ILE A 12 4.36 2.05 12.01
C ILE A 12 5.43 0.98 12.22
N LEU A 13 5.83 0.74 13.47
CA LEU A 13 6.88 -0.20 13.83
C LEU A 13 6.28 -1.55 14.22
N HIS A 14 6.39 -2.54 13.33
CA HIS A 14 5.79 -3.87 13.49
C HIS A 14 6.72 -4.91 14.14
N SER A 15 7.64 -4.48 15.00
CA SER A 15 8.54 -5.37 15.75
C SER A 15 7.90 -5.95 17.02
N GLY A 16 6.78 -5.39 17.48
CA GLY A 16 6.17 -5.67 18.78
C GLY A 16 6.92 -5.05 19.97
N SER A 17 8.01 -4.31 19.73
CA SER A 17 8.79 -3.67 20.80
C SER A 17 9.35 -2.31 20.38
N PRO A 18 9.42 -1.33 21.30
CA PRO A 18 10.06 -0.05 21.05
C PRO A 18 11.51 -0.18 20.54
N ASP A 19 11.96 0.82 19.77
CA ASP A 19 13.35 0.98 19.37
C ASP A 19 13.87 2.39 19.73
N ASN A 20 15.15 2.62 19.46
CA ASN A 20 15.83 3.88 19.78
C ASN A 20 15.49 5.05 18.84
N LEU A 21 14.69 4.83 17.79
CA LEU A 21 14.27 5.89 16.85
C LEU A 21 12.93 6.51 17.26
N MET A 22 12.24 5.95 18.26
CA MET A 22 10.96 6.47 18.75
C MET A 22 11.08 7.84 19.43
N ASP A 23 12.28 8.20 19.90
CA ASP A 23 12.54 9.53 20.45
C ASP A 23 12.65 10.61 19.35
N GLU A 24 12.90 10.20 18.10
CA GLU A 24 13.14 11.10 16.95
C GLU A 24 11.96 11.13 15.98
N ILE A 25 11.27 9.99 15.82
CA ILE A 25 10.21 9.80 14.83
C ILE A 25 8.93 9.36 15.56
N PRO A 26 7.81 10.11 15.45
CA PRO A 26 6.53 9.67 16.00
C PRO A 26 6.22 8.25 15.51
N THR A 27 6.06 7.32 16.45
CA THR A 27 6.01 5.89 16.15
C THR A 27 4.83 5.24 16.86
N VAL A 28 4.09 4.40 16.15
CA VAL A 28 3.14 3.46 16.74
C VAL A 28 3.75 2.07 16.67
N VAL A 29 3.89 1.42 17.83
CA VAL A 29 4.36 0.04 17.92
C VAL A 29 3.16 -0.90 17.76
N VAL A 30 3.29 -1.83 16.83
CA VAL A 30 2.30 -2.86 16.55
C VAL A 30 2.96 -4.23 16.56
N ASP A 31 2.16 -5.26 16.80
CA ASP A 31 2.68 -6.63 16.88
C ASP A 31 3.00 -7.16 15.48
N PRO A 32 4.07 -7.96 15.31
CA PRO A 32 4.25 -8.71 14.07
C PRO A 32 3.12 -9.73 13.91
N LEU A 33 3.05 -10.33 12.73
CA LEU A 33 2.21 -11.50 12.54
C LEU A 33 2.62 -12.63 13.49
N PRO A 34 1.63 -13.41 14.00
CA PRO A 34 1.91 -14.64 14.73
C PRO A 34 2.92 -15.51 14.00
N ALA A 35 3.85 -16.08 14.76
CA ALA A 35 4.96 -16.86 14.22
C ALA A 35 4.47 -17.97 13.26
N GLY A 36 5.06 -18.01 12.07
CA GLY A 36 4.76 -18.99 11.03
C GLY A 36 3.67 -18.58 10.04
N LEU A 37 2.88 -17.53 10.31
CA LEU A 37 1.88 -17.03 9.35
C LEU A 37 2.52 -16.28 8.18
N ASP A 38 3.63 -15.61 8.41
CA ASP A 38 4.38 -14.90 7.37
C ASP A 38 5.14 -15.87 6.43
N ARG A 39 5.37 -17.12 6.85
CA ARG A 39 6.12 -18.16 6.12
C ARG A 39 7.48 -17.65 5.60
N GLY A 40 8.15 -16.81 6.39
CA GLY A 40 9.42 -16.17 6.04
C GLY A 40 9.32 -14.98 5.06
N TYR A 41 8.11 -14.59 4.66
CA TYR A 41 7.85 -13.39 3.87
C TYR A 41 7.45 -12.22 4.78
N ILE A 42 8.47 -11.54 5.32
CA ILE A 42 8.33 -10.47 6.31
C ILE A 42 7.43 -9.32 5.87
N VAL A 43 7.25 -9.12 4.57
CA VAL A 43 6.42 -8.05 3.99
C VAL A 43 4.95 -8.20 4.40
N LEU A 44 4.48 -9.41 4.75
CA LEU A 44 3.12 -9.62 5.27
C LEU A 44 2.85 -8.91 6.60
N ASN A 45 3.88 -8.52 7.34
CA ASN A 45 3.70 -7.70 8.53
C ASN A 45 3.12 -6.32 8.21
N ARG A 46 3.32 -5.81 6.99
CA ARG A 46 2.85 -4.48 6.58
C ARG A 46 1.32 -4.34 6.58
N PRO A 47 0.52 -5.15 5.85
CA PRO A 47 -0.93 -5.05 5.91
C PRO A 47 -1.45 -5.25 7.34
N TRP A 48 -0.83 -6.15 8.11
CA TRP A 48 -1.19 -6.36 9.52
C TRP A 48 -0.90 -5.15 10.40
N ALA A 49 0.22 -4.47 10.15
CA ALA A 49 0.61 -3.25 10.83
C ALA A 49 -0.41 -2.13 10.56
N PHE A 50 -0.88 -1.98 9.33
CA PHE A 50 -1.92 -1.02 8.99
C PHE A 50 -3.26 -1.32 9.68
N VAL A 51 -3.69 -2.58 9.72
CA VAL A 51 -4.91 -2.97 10.45
C VAL A 51 -4.82 -2.56 11.92
N GLN A 52 -3.74 -2.93 12.60
CA GLN A 52 -3.55 -2.56 14.01
C GLN A 52 -3.41 -1.05 14.23
N TRP A 53 -2.71 -0.35 13.33
CA TRP A 53 -2.52 1.09 13.45
C TRP A 53 -3.85 1.83 13.33
N LEU A 54 -4.69 1.47 12.36
CA LEU A 54 -6.02 2.06 12.18
C LEU A 54 -6.95 1.78 13.36
N GLU A 55 -6.81 0.64 14.04
CA GLU A 55 -7.57 0.32 15.25
C GLU A 55 -7.09 1.08 16.50
N LYS A 56 -5.78 1.34 16.61
CA LYS A 56 -5.15 1.88 17.82
C LYS A 56 -4.98 3.40 17.80
N ALA A 57 -4.80 4.00 16.62
CA ALA A 57 -4.43 5.40 16.49
C ALA A 57 -5.64 6.32 16.31
N THR A 58 -5.58 7.50 16.94
CA THR A 58 -6.45 8.62 16.60
C THR A 58 -5.82 9.39 15.46
N ILE A 59 -6.40 9.31 14.27
CA ILE A 59 -5.91 9.99 13.06
C ILE A 59 -6.83 11.18 12.76
N GLU A 60 -6.29 12.39 12.89
CA GLU A 60 -7.03 13.64 12.66
C GLU A 60 -7.14 13.95 11.16
N GLU A 61 -6.17 13.52 10.35
CA GLU A 61 -6.13 13.75 8.92
C GLU A 61 -7.17 12.93 8.15
N ASP A 62 -7.76 13.55 7.12
CA ASP A 62 -8.70 12.91 6.21
C ASP A 62 -8.02 11.98 5.19
N TYR A 63 -6.75 12.24 4.88
CA TYR A 63 -5.96 11.53 3.88
C TYR A 63 -4.65 11.03 4.49
N ILE A 64 -4.25 9.84 4.04
CA ILE A 64 -3.04 9.14 4.47
C ILE A 64 -2.16 8.96 3.25
N LEU A 65 -0.91 9.42 3.36
CA LEU A 65 0.16 9.06 2.44
C LEU A 65 0.86 7.81 2.96
N MET A 66 0.75 6.70 2.23
CA MET A 66 1.53 5.49 2.49
C MET A 66 2.85 5.58 1.72
N ALA A 67 3.96 5.69 2.44
CA ALA A 67 5.32 5.83 1.91
C ALA A 67 6.27 4.78 2.52
N GLU A 68 7.26 4.34 1.74
CA GLU A 68 8.33 3.47 2.22
C GLU A 68 9.51 4.29 2.76
N PRO A 69 10.34 3.73 3.68
CA PRO A 69 11.48 4.44 4.28
C PRO A 69 12.59 4.85 3.30
N ASP A 70 12.64 4.26 2.11
CA ASP A 70 13.59 4.58 1.04
C ASP A 70 13.08 5.70 0.10
N HIS A 71 11.86 6.21 0.32
CA HIS A 71 11.36 7.38 -0.39
C HIS A 71 12.05 8.67 0.10
N ILE A 72 12.48 9.50 -0.85
CA ILE A 72 13.07 10.81 -0.60
C ILE A 72 12.18 11.89 -1.21
N PHE A 73 11.66 12.79 -0.38
CA PHE A 73 10.88 13.94 -0.83
C PHE A 73 11.81 15.10 -1.17
N VAL A 74 11.81 15.52 -2.43
CA VAL A 74 12.60 16.67 -2.93
C VAL A 74 11.80 17.98 -2.87
N THR A 75 10.48 17.88 -2.87
CA THR A 75 9.51 19.00 -2.82
C THR A 75 8.38 18.67 -1.86
N PRO A 76 7.63 19.69 -1.36
CA PRO A 76 6.40 19.44 -0.62
C PRO A 76 5.36 18.77 -1.52
N LEU A 77 4.95 17.55 -1.15
CA LEU A 77 3.96 16.80 -1.91
C LEU A 77 2.53 17.35 -1.65
N PRO A 78 1.81 17.83 -2.67
CA PRO A 78 0.40 18.21 -2.53
C PRO A 78 -0.50 16.96 -2.46
N ASN A 79 -1.73 17.09 -1.96
CA ASN A 79 -2.67 15.98 -2.03
C ASN A 79 -3.07 15.70 -3.49
N LEU A 80 -2.57 14.58 -4.03
CA LEU A 80 -2.84 14.15 -5.40
C LEU A 80 -4.18 13.41 -5.55
N ALA A 81 -4.82 13.03 -4.43
CA ALA A 81 -6.15 12.42 -4.45
C ALA A 81 -7.20 13.49 -4.75
N HIS A 82 -8.21 13.13 -5.55
CA HIS A 82 -9.22 14.08 -6.00
C HIS A 82 -10.57 13.41 -6.25
N GLY A 83 -11.67 14.11 -5.95
CA GLY A 83 -13.02 13.63 -6.25
C GLY A 83 -13.41 12.34 -5.52
N GLY A 84 -12.76 12.02 -4.41
CA GLY A 84 -12.95 10.75 -3.67
C GLY A 84 -12.09 9.59 -4.17
N TYR A 85 -11.32 9.79 -5.24
CA TYR A 85 -10.40 8.78 -5.77
C TYR A 85 -9.01 8.95 -5.14
N PRO A 86 -8.44 7.88 -4.56
CA PRO A 86 -7.03 7.85 -4.15
C PRO A 86 -6.08 8.10 -5.33
N ALA A 87 -4.84 8.47 -5.06
CA ALA A 87 -3.79 8.60 -6.06
C ALA A 87 -2.68 7.57 -5.80
N ALA A 88 -2.19 6.93 -6.86
CA ALA A 88 -1.17 5.89 -6.76
C ALA A 88 -0.21 5.90 -7.95
N PHE A 89 1.00 5.40 -7.73
CA PHE A 89 1.95 5.19 -8.82
C PHE A 89 1.63 3.90 -9.58
N PRO A 90 1.55 3.92 -10.94
CA PRO A 90 1.34 2.73 -11.73
C PRO A 90 2.63 1.93 -11.90
N PHE A 91 2.68 0.72 -11.35
CA PHE A 91 3.81 -0.19 -11.48
C PHE A 91 3.68 -1.06 -12.73
N PHE A 92 4.62 -0.91 -13.67
CA PHE A 92 4.58 -1.63 -14.95
C PHE A 92 4.65 -3.17 -14.83
N TYR A 93 5.09 -3.68 -13.68
CA TYR A 93 5.19 -5.11 -13.39
C TYR A 93 3.95 -5.68 -12.66
N ILE A 94 3.01 -4.82 -12.23
CA ILE A 94 1.70 -5.24 -11.76
C ILE A 94 0.77 -5.28 -12.96
N LYS A 95 0.45 -6.47 -13.44
CA LYS A 95 -0.27 -6.69 -14.71
C LYS A 95 -1.45 -7.62 -14.52
N PRO A 96 -2.63 -7.09 -14.16
CA PRO A 96 -3.80 -7.91 -13.88
C PRO A 96 -4.34 -8.69 -15.08
N ASP A 97 -4.22 -8.12 -16.27
CA ASP A 97 -4.59 -8.73 -17.55
C ASP A 97 -3.72 -9.96 -17.91
N GLU A 98 -2.40 -9.87 -17.69
CA GLU A 98 -1.47 -10.99 -17.93
C GLU A 98 -1.59 -12.10 -16.86
N ASN A 99 -2.22 -11.81 -15.71
CA ASN A 99 -2.32 -12.71 -14.56
C ASN A 99 -3.76 -13.13 -14.21
N GLU A 100 -4.70 -12.99 -15.16
CA GLU A 100 -6.13 -13.22 -14.92
C GLU A 100 -6.42 -14.53 -14.20
N LYS A 101 -5.86 -15.65 -14.70
CA LYS A 101 -6.10 -16.99 -14.13
C LYS A 101 -5.75 -17.07 -12.63
N LEU A 102 -4.66 -16.43 -12.21
CA LEU A 102 -4.25 -16.41 -10.81
C LEU A 102 -5.13 -15.47 -9.99
N LEU A 103 -5.46 -14.29 -10.53
CA LEU A 103 -6.25 -13.28 -9.84
C LEU A 103 -7.70 -13.70 -9.64
N ARG A 104 -8.29 -14.54 -10.52
CA ARG A 104 -9.64 -15.07 -10.34
C ARG A 104 -9.84 -15.89 -9.06
N LYS A 105 -8.76 -16.39 -8.45
CA LYS A 105 -8.83 -17.03 -7.12
C LYS A 105 -9.18 -16.05 -6.00
N PHE A 106 -8.95 -14.75 -6.20
CA PHE A 106 -9.09 -13.69 -5.20
C PHE A 106 -10.01 -12.54 -5.63
N PHE A 107 -10.30 -12.43 -6.93
CA PHE A 107 -11.20 -11.45 -7.54
C PHE A 107 -12.25 -12.18 -8.41
N PRO A 108 -13.39 -12.57 -7.82
CA PRO A 108 -14.42 -13.35 -8.51
C PRO A 108 -14.98 -12.67 -9.77
N GLU A 109 -15.54 -13.45 -10.71
CA GLU A 109 -16.07 -12.92 -11.98
C GLU A 109 -17.23 -11.93 -11.78
N GLU A 110 -18.04 -12.11 -10.74
CA GLU A 110 -19.12 -11.21 -10.38
C GLU A 110 -18.65 -9.79 -9.99
N MET A 111 -17.37 -9.63 -9.65
CA MET A 111 -16.76 -8.32 -9.35
C MET A 111 -16.33 -7.57 -10.62
N GLY A 112 -16.45 -8.20 -11.79
CA GLY A 112 -16.15 -7.61 -13.09
C GLY A 112 -14.85 -8.12 -13.72
N PRO A 113 -14.34 -7.47 -14.78
CA PRO A 113 -13.10 -7.85 -15.43
C PRO A 113 -11.89 -7.61 -14.51
N VAL A 114 -10.84 -8.42 -14.64
CA VAL A 114 -9.59 -8.23 -13.87
C VAL A 114 -8.90 -6.88 -14.15
N THR A 115 -9.23 -6.22 -15.26
CA THR A 115 -8.78 -4.86 -15.57
C THR A 115 -9.35 -3.80 -14.64
N ASN A 116 -10.31 -4.13 -13.78
CA ASN A 116 -10.75 -3.27 -12.67
C ASN A 116 -9.72 -3.24 -11.52
N ILE A 117 -8.76 -4.16 -11.52
CA ILE A 117 -7.63 -4.11 -10.59
C ILE A 117 -6.63 -3.11 -11.16
N ASP A 118 -6.39 -2.02 -10.43
CA ASP A 118 -5.40 -1.02 -10.84
C ASP A 118 -3.97 -1.62 -10.80
N PRO A 119 -3.08 -1.28 -11.75
CA PRO A 119 -1.70 -1.77 -11.77
C PRO A 119 -0.82 -1.03 -10.75
N ILE A 120 -1.14 -1.19 -9.45
CA ILE A 120 -0.54 -0.42 -8.36
C ILE A 120 -0.03 -1.32 -7.23
N GLY A 121 0.64 -0.72 -6.25
CA GLY A 121 0.87 -1.30 -4.93
C GLY A 121 0.39 -0.35 -3.84
N ASN A 122 0.70 -0.67 -2.58
CA ASN A 122 0.32 0.12 -1.41
C ASN A 122 1.17 1.41 -1.24
N SER A 123 2.30 1.55 -1.94
CA SER A 123 3.18 2.71 -1.82
C SER A 123 3.89 3.06 -3.13
N PRO A 124 4.00 4.36 -3.50
CA PRO A 124 3.35 5.49 -2.86
C PRO A 124 1.85 5.56 -3.20
N VAL A 125 1.02 5.80 -2.18
CA VAL A 125 -0.43 5.98 -2.34
C VAL A 125 -0.90 7.10 -1.41
N ILE A 126 -1.75 8.01 -1.91
CA ILE A 126 -2.56 8.91 -1.09
C ILE A 126 -4.00 8.42 -1.13
N ILE A 127 -4.54 8.04 0.02
CA ILE A 127 -5.88 7.46 0.15
C ILE A 127 -6.63 8.13 1.32
N LYS A 128 -7.95 8.26 1.20
CA LYS A 128 -8.76 8.70 2.32
C LYS A 128 -8.73 7.68 3.45
N LYS A 129 -8.73 8.15 4.70
CA LYS A 129 -8.71 7.29 5.88
C LYS A 129 -9.85 6.26 5.88
N ASP A 130 -11.08 6.67 5.57
CA ASP A 130 -12.26 5.78 5.55
C ASP A 130 -12.16 4.66 4.50
N LEU A 131 -11.59 4.96 3.34
CA LEU A 131 -11.29 3.97 2.30
C LEU A 131 -10.19 3.02 2.77
N LEU A 132 -9.14 3.53 3.41
CA LEU A 132 -8.06 2.69 3.93
C LEU A 132 -8.56 1.74 5.02
N GLU A 133 -9.36 2.23 5.97
CA GLU A 133 -10.05 1.42 6.99
C GLU A 133 -10.89 0.30 6.37
N LYS A 134 -11.58 0.60 5.27
CA LYS A 134 -12.40 -0.39 4.55
C LYS A 134 -11.55 -1.47 3.88
N ILE A 135 -10.43 -1.11 3.23
CA ILE A 135 -9.64 -2.07 2.45
C ILE A 135 -8.60 -2.82 3.27
N ALA A 136 -8.08 -2.25 4.37
CA ALA A 136 -6.94 -2.82 5.10
C ALA A 136 -7.19 -4.25 5.62
N PRO A 137 -8.35 -4.60 6.20
CA PRO A 137 -8.63 -5.99 6.60
C PRO A 137 -8.69 -6.95 5.40
N THR A 138 -9.21 -6.50 4.26
CA THR A 138 -9.25 -7.31 3.03
C THR A 138 -7.87 -7.47 2.41
N TRP A 139 -7.06 -6.41 2.39
CA TRP A 139 -5.67 -6.45 1.94
C TRP A 139 -4.85 -7.45 2.74
N MET A 140 -5.00 -7.45 4.07
CA MET A 140 -4.40 -8.44 4.96
C MET A 140 -4.84 -9.87 4.62
N ASN A 141 -6.14 -10.11 4.51
CA ASN A 141 -6.68 -11.44 4.24
C ASN A 141 -6.31 -11.97 2.84
N VAL A 142 -6.33 -11.11 1.82
CA VAL A 142 -5.92 -11.48 0.46
C VAL A 142 -4.42 -11.79 0.44
N SER A 143 -3.60 -10.99 1.12
CA SER A 143 -2.16 -11.24 1.24
C SER A 143 -1.85 -12.63 1.82
N LEU A 144 -2.53 -13.00 2.91
CA LEU A 144 -2.39 -14.35 3.49
C LEU A 144 -2.85 -15.44 2.53
N LYS A 145 -4.02 -15.29 1.90
CA LYS A 145 -4.54 -16.29 0.95
C LYS A 145 -3.64 -16.47 -0.26
N MET A 146 -3.08 -15.39 -0.80
CA MET A 146 -2.12 -15.43 -1.89
C MET A 146 -0.83 -16.13 -1.46
N LYS A 147 -0.37 -15.88 -0.23
CA LYS A 147 0.81 -16.55 0.33
C LYS A 147 0.58 -18.05 0.57
N ASP A 148 -0.64 -18.42 0.92
CA ASP A 148 -1.04 -19.79 1.16
C ASP A 148 -1.20 -20.61 -0.14
N ASP A 149 -1.49 -19.95 -1.28
CA ASP A 149 -1.60 -20.57 -2.60
C ASP A 149 -0.22 -20.71 -3.27
N PRO A 150 0.29 -21.94 -3.49
CA PRO A 150 1.65 -22.13 -4.02
C PRO A 150 1.88 -21.59 -5.44
N GLU A 151 0.84 -21.54 -6.28
CA GLU A 151 0.97 -21.00 -7.65
C GLU A 151 1.11 -19.47 -7.60
N THR A 152 0.27 -18.82 -6.81
CA THR A 152 0.27 -17.37 -6.63
C THR A 152 1.51 -16.89 -5.88
N ASP A 153 1.91 -17.56 -4.80
CA ASP A 153 3.15 -17.23 -4.06
C ASP A 153 4.37 -17.30 -4.98
N LYS A 154 4.47 -18.38 -5.77
CA LYS A 154 5.56 -18.53 -6.74
C LYS A 154 5.53 -17.48 -7.84
N ALA A 155 4.35 -17.13 -8.35
CA ALA A 155 4.21 -16.22 -9.48
C ALA A 155 4.46 -14.76 -9.10
N PHE A 156 3.90 -14.30 -7.98
CA PHE A 156 4.00 -12.89 -7.55
C PHE A 156 5.22 -12.64 -6.65
N GLY A 157 5.66 -13.64 -5.90
CA GLY A 157 6.88 -13.57 -5.09
C GLY A 157 6.93 -12.32 -4.21
N TRP A 158 7.97 -11.50 -4.40
CA TRP A 158 8.20 -10.33 -3.55
C TRP A 158 7.15 -9.22 -3.69
N VAL A 159 6.41 -9.16 -4.81
CA VAL A 159 5.37 -8.15 -5.05
C VAL A 159 3.95 -8.66 -4.77
N LEU A 160 3.83 -9.82 -4.11
CA LEU A 160 2.55 -10.44 -3.77
C LEU A 160 1.66 -9.52 -2.93
N GLU A 161 2.24 -8.84 -1.95
CA GLU A 161 1.52 -7.90 -1.10
C GLU A 161 0.93 -6.74 -1.93
N MET A 162 1.69 -6.22 -2.90
CA MET A 162 1.21 -5.16 -3.80
C MET A 162 0.00 -5.61 -4.63
N TYR A 163 0.05 -6.84 -5.18
CA TYR A 163 -1.11 -7.44 -5.84
C TYR A 163 -2.31 -7.58 -4.89
N ALA A 164 -2.07 -7.97 -3.64
CA ALA A 164 -3.14 -8.08 -2.65
C ALA A 164 -3.76 -6.72 -2.31
N TYR A 165 -2.97 -5.65 -2.23
CA TYR A 165 -3.47 -4.28 -2.07
C TYR A 165 -4.37 -3.86 -3.23
N ALA A 166 -3.91 -4.10 -4.47
CA ALA A 166 -4.65 -3.78 -5.68
C ALA A 166 -5.98 -4.56 -5.76
N VAL A 167 -5.95 -5.87 -5.46
CA VAL A 167 -7.14 -6.72 -5.42
C VAL A 167 -8.11 -6.26 -4.33
N ALA A 168 -7.61 -5.96 -3.12
CA ALA A 168 -8.47 -5.48 -2.04
C ALA A 168 -9.15 -4.15 -2.39
N SER A 169 -8.43 -3.24 -3.02
CA SER A 169 -8.99 -1.99 -3.53
C SER A 169 -10.12 -2.25 -4.53
N ALA A 170 -9.88 -3.10 -5.53
CA ALA A 170 -10.86 -3.45 -6.54
C ALA A 170 -12.10 -4.16 -5.94
N LEU A 171 -11.91 -5.07 -4.98
CA LEU A 171 -13.01 -5.75 -4.27
C LEU A 171 -13.95 -4.77 -3.55
N HIS A 172 -13.43 -3.61 -3.15
CA HIS A 172 -14.20 -2.57 -2.46
C HIS A 172 -14.67 -1.43 -3.37
N GLY A 173 -14.44 -1.56 -4.68
CA GLY A 173 -14.80 -0.55 -5.69
C GLY A 173 -13.92 0.70 -5.63
N VAL A 174 -12.72 0.60 -5.05
CA VAL A 174 -11.76 1.70 -4.97
C VAL A 174 -10.89 1.70 -6.23
N GLN A 175 -10.93 2.80 -6.98
CA GLN A 175 -10.12 3.04 -8.17
C GLN A 175 -9.17 4.21 -7.92
N HIS A 176 -7.97 4.15 -8.50
CA HIS A 176 -6.92 5.12 -8.28
C HIS A 176 -6.70 6.04 -9.48
N ILE A 177 -6.41 7.31 -9.20
CA ILE A 177 -5.80 8.22 -10.15
C ILE A 177 -4.35 7.79 -10.32
N LEU A 178 -4.02 7.22 -11.48
CA LEU A 178 -2.66 6.75 -11.79
C LEU A 178 -1.74 7.94 -12.11
N ARG A 179 -0.76 8.19 -11.25
CA ARG A 179 0.17 9.32 -11.35
C ARG A 179 1.60 8.83 -11.58
N LYS A 180 2.06 8.94 -12.83
CA LYS A 180 3.45 8.60 -13.20
C LYS A 180 4.47 9.60 -12.65
N ASP A 181 4.03 10.79 -12.32
CA ASP A 181 4.81 11.88 -11.72
C ASP A 181 4.81 11.87 -10.19
N PHE A 182 4.30 10.79 -9.58
CA PHE A 182 4.20 10.65 -8.12
C PHE A 182 5.53 10.20 -7.48
N MET A 183 6.33 9.41 -8.19
CA MET A 183 7.70 9.09 -7.78
C MET A 183 8.61 9.04 -9.00
N LEU A 184 9.89 9.25 -8.78
CA LEU A 184 10.94 8.96 -9.75
C LEU A 184 11.59 7.62 -9.37
N GLN A 185 11.91 6.78 -10.35
CA GLN A 185 12.59 5.50 -10.19
C GLN A 185 13.94 5.49 -10.93
N PRO A 186 15.04 5.97 -10.33
CA PRO A 186 16.37 5.76 -10.87
C PRO A 186 16.69 4.25 -11.00
N PRO A 187 17.36 3.77 -12.08
CA PRO A 187 17.96 4.53 -13.18
C PRO A 187 17.01 4.82 -14.36
N TRP A 188 15.74 4.44 -14.27
CA TRP A 188 14.76 4.62 -15.34
C TRP A 188 14.43 6.10 -15.58
N ASP A 189 14.43 6.89 -14.50
CA ASP A 189 14.34 8.34 -14.55
C ASP A 189 15.74 8.97 -14.39
N LEU A 190 16.22 9.60 -15.47
CA LEU A 190 17.57 10.16 -15.58
C LEU A 190 17.67 11.64 -15.15
N GLU A 191 16.53 12.30 -14.98
CA GLU A 191 16.45 13.70 -14.56
C GLU A 191 15.56 13.81 -13.33
N ILE A 192 15.89 14.74 -12.43
CA ILE A 192 14.98 15.21 -11.40
C ILE A 192 13.92 16.03 -12.13
N GLY A 193 12.97 15.36 -12.78
CA GLY A 193 11.85 15.99 -13.45
C GLY A 193 10.95 16.73 -12.44
N LYS A 194 9.83 17.27 -12.91
CA LYS A 194 8.76 17.82 -12.05
C LYS A 194 8.03 16.70 -11.28
N GLY A 195 8.76 15.83 -10.59
CA GLY A 195 8.18 14.97 -9.56
C GLY A 195 7.50 15.87 -8.54
N SER A 196 6.25 15.54 -8.22
CA SER A 196 5.45 16.33 -7.27
C SER A 196 6.04 16.24 -5.87
#